data_AF-A0A2P2JBJ0-F1
#
_entry.id   AF-A0A2P2JBJ0-F1
#
_cell.length_a   1.000
_cell.length_b   1.000
_cell.length_c   1.000
_cell.angle_alpha   90.00
_cell.angle_beta   90.00
_cell.angle_gamma   90.00
#
_symmetry.space_group_name_H-M   'P 1'
#
loop_
_entity.id
_entity.type
_entity.pdbx_description
1 polymer ?
#
loop_
_entity_poly.entity_id
_entity_poly.type
_entity_poly.pdbx_seq_one_letter_code
_entity_poly.pdbx_strand_id
1 'polypeptide(L)'
;MIYVCTHTFLQVGPSEIDAVWIYTLTYGGGIVSGDSISCELVIGDGCTAVLTTQASTKVYKSLGSKCSQQVLEARIGSGALLAVIPDPVTCFSTARYSQKQVFRALSDSNLVIVDWITSGRHESGEKWDFELYKSINNIFLDDDHPVFLDTVLLSLAY
;
A
#
# COMPACT_ATOMS: atom_id res chain seq x y z
N MET A 1 -2.63 2.70 -21.83
CA MET A 1 -1.85 3.27 -20.71
C MET A 1 -2.83 4.18 -19.99
N ILE A 2 -3.49 3.68 -18.94
CA ILE A 2 -4.23 4.57 -18.05
C ILE A 2 -3.19 4.96 -17.00
N TYR A 3 -2.62 6.16 -17.12
CA TYR A 3 -1.85 6.74 -16.02
C TYR A 3 -2.88 7.21 -14.98
N VAL A 4 -3.17 6.40 -13.97
CA VAL A 4 -3.85 6.89 -12.76
C VAL A 4 -2.75 7.37 -11.80
N CYS A 5 -2.13 8.49 -12.15
CA CYS A 5 -1.25 9.21 -11.24
C CYS A 5 -2.12 10.10 -10.35
N THR A 6 -2.80 9.52 -9.38
CA THR A 6 -3.54 10.28 -8.38
C THR A 6 -2.55 10.77 -7.33
N HIS A 7 -1.97 11.95 -7.51
CA HIS A 7 -1.39 12.70 -6.39
C HIS A 7 -2.53 13.15 -5.48
N THR A 8 -3.06 12.22 -4.68
CA THR A 8 -4.06 12.52 -3.66
C THR A 8 -3.30 12.96 -2.43
N PHE A 9 -3.16 14.28 -2.25
CA PHE A 9 -2.71 14.86 -1.00
C PHE A 9 -3.89 14.87 -0.03
N LEU A 10 -3.79 14.07 1.03
CA LEU A 10 -4.76 14.09 2.12
C LEU A 10 -4.09 14.67 3.37
N GLN A 11 -4.57 15.84 3.80
CA GLN A 11 -4.13 16.48 5.04
C GLN A 11 -5.21 16.27 6.10
N VAL A 12 -4.85 15.57 7.18
CA VAL A 12 -5.71 15.43 8.35
C VAL A 12 -5.32 16.52 9.35
N GLY A 13 -6.26 17.40 9.67
CA GLY A 13 -6.08 18.47 10.66
C GLY A 13 -6.72 18.13 12.02
N PRO A 14 -6.40 18.91 13.07
CA PRO A 14 -7.01 18.71 14.39
C PRO A 14 -8.52 18.92 14.30
N SER A 15 -9.28 17.95 14.79
CA SER A 15 -10.73 17.98 14.82
C SER A 15 -11.22 17.51 16.21
N GLU A 16 -12.45 17.84 16.60
CA GLU A 16 -13.09 17.30 17.81
C GLU A 16 -13.36 15.77 17.73
N ILE A 17 -12.87 15.11 16.68
CA ILE A 17 -13.12 13.70 16.35
C ILE A 17 -11.87 12.88 16.72
N ASP A 18 -12.09 11.75 17.41
CA ASP A 18 -11.00 10.88 17.88
C ASP A 18 -10.16 10.26 16.75
N ALA A 19 -10.72 10.07 15.55
CA ALA A 19 -10.03 9.48 14.41
C ALA A 19 -10.69 9.81 13.05
N VAL A 20 -9.88 9.96 12.00
CA VAL A 20 -10.33 10.11 10.59
C VAL A 20 -10.10 8.81 9.82
N TRP A 21 -11.16 8.31 9.17
CA TRP A 21 -11.09 7.11 8.33
C TRP A 21 -10.97 7.48 6.84
N ILE A 22 -9.97 6.91 6.19
CA ILE A 22 -9.61 7.16 4.80
C ILE A 22 -9.76 5.86 4.04
N TYR A 23 -10.70 5.83 3.11
CA TYR A 23 -10.91 4.69 2.22
C TYR A 23 -10.25 4.96 0.88
N THR A 24 -9.22 4.18 0.54
CA THR A 24 -8.64 4.21 -0.80
C THR A 24 -9.54 3.44 -1.76
N LEU A 25 -9.87 4.07 -2.88
CA LEU A 25 -10.76 3.54 -3.90
C LEU A 25 -10.01 3.46 -5.23
N THR A 26 -9.98 2.27 -5.82
CA THR A 26 -9.58 2.10 -7.22
C THR A 26 -10.84 2.03 -8.07
N TYR A 27 -10.98 2.96 -9.02
CA TYR A 27 -12.11 2.95 -9.93
C TYR A 27 -11.91 1.86 -10.98
N GLY A 28 -12.62 0.75 -10.84
CA GLY A 28 -12.45 -0.45 -11.66
C GLY A 28 -12.46 -1.72 -10.82
N GLY A 29 -12.25 -2.87 -11.46
CA GLY A 29 -12.21 -4.17 -10.77
C GLY A 29 -10.90 -4.46 -10.03
N GLY A 30 -9.89 -3.58 -10.13
CA GLY A 30 -8.53 -3.77 -9.62
C GLY A 30 -7.46 -3.16 -10.52
N ILE A 31 -6.20 -3.47 -10.25
CA ILE A 31 -5.00 -2.98 -10.94
C ILE A 31 -4.74 -3.82 -12.20
N VAL A 32 -4.55 -3.18 -13.34
CA VAL A 32 -4.28 -3.85 -14.63
C VAL A 32 -2.85 -3.64 -15.12
N SER A 33 -2.47 -4.36 -16.18
CA SER A 33 -1.08 -4.45 -16.63
C SER A 33 -0.43 -3.10 -16.96
N GLY A 34 0.61 -2.78 -16.21
CA GLY A 34 1.43 -1.59 -16.37
C GLY A 34 0.88 -0.34 -15.67
N ASP A 35 -0.17 -0.48 -14.86
CA ASP A 35 -0.64 0.59 -13.98
C ASP A 35 0.45 1.00 -12.99
N SER A 36 0.51 2.29 -12.67
CA SER A 36 1.41 2.86 -11.68
C SER A 36 0.63 3.85 -10.84
N ILE A 37 0.53 3.55 -9.53
CA ILE A 37 -0.23 4.31 -8.55
C ILE A 37 0.74 4.89 -7.54
N SER A 38 0.60 6.17 -7.23
CA SER A 38 1.33 6.84 -6.15
C SER A 38 0.32 7.46 -5.20
N CYS A 39 0.58 7.39 -3.89
CA CYS A 39 -0.25 7.99 -2.86
C CYS A 39 0.65 8.61 -1.79
N GLU A 40 0.36 9.85 -1.41
CA GLU A 40 1.09 10.57 -0.39
C GLU A 40 0.15 11.00 0.74
N LEU A 41 0.46 10.65 1.98
CA LEU A 41 -0.28 11.06 3.16
C LEU A 41 0.58 11.91 4.09
N VAL A 42 -0.04 12.97 4.63
CA VAL A 42 0.58 13.80 5.66
C VAL A 42 -0.39 13.86 6.83
N ILE A 43 0.01 13.23 7.93
CA ILE A 43 -0.76 13.22 9.18
C ILE A 43 -0.19 14.34 10.05
N GLY A 44 -1.00 15.36 10.32
CA GLY A 44 -0.60 16.48 11.18
C GLY A 44 -0.37 16.06 12.63
N ASP A 45 0.29 16.92 13.39
CA ASP A 45 0.57 16.70 14.80
C ASP A 45 -0.71 16.41 15.60
N GLY A 46 -0.63 15.46 16.52
CA GLY A 46 -1.75 15.01 17.37
C GLY A 46 -2.94 14.42 16.62
N CYS A 47 -2.86 14.23 15.30
CA CYS A 47 -3.97 13.68 14.52
C CYS A 47 -3.96 12.14 14.54
N THR A 48 -5.14 11.56 14.50
CA THR A 48 -5.31 10.10 14.35
C THR A 48 -5.99 9.81 13.02
N ALA A 49 -5.36 8.96 12.19
CA ALA A 49 -5.87 8.57 10.89
C ALA A 49 -5.79 7.05 10.68
N VAL A 50 -6.81 6.52 10.01
CA VAL A 50 -6.87 5.12 9.59
C VAL A 50 -6.99 5.09 8.07
N LEU A 51 -6.02 4.48 7.39
CA LEU A 51 -6.03 4.20 5.97
C LEU A 51 -6.43 2.74 5.74
N THR A 52 -7.54 2.53 5.03
CA THR A 52 -8.03 1.20 4.67
C THR A 52 -8.52 1.19 3.22
N THR A 53 -8.82 -0.01 2.71
CA THR A 53 -9.54 -0.22 1.45
C THR A 53 -10.98 -0.62 1.74
N GLN A 54 -11.84 -0.63 0.71
CA GLN A 54 -13.20 -1.18 0.80
C GLN A 54 -13.30 -2.65 0.35
N ALA A 55 -12.25 -3.14 -0.30
CA ALA A 55 -12.14 -4.51 -0.77
C ALA A 55 -10.67 -4.84 -1.07
N SER A 56 -10.39 -6.15 -1.18
CA SER A 56 -9.09 -6.66 -1.62
C SER A 56 -8.60 -5.99 -2.91
N THR A 57 -7.34 -5.56 -2.93
CA THR A 57 -6.68 -5.09 -4.15
C THR A 57 -6.45 -6.26 -5.10
N LYS A 58 -7.26 -6.35 -6.14
CA LYS A 58 -7.11 -7.37 -7.18
C LYS A 58 -6.06 -6.91 -8.18
N VAL A 59 -5.07 -7.75 -8.47
CA VAL A 59 -4.09 -7.48 -9.52
C VAL A 59 -4.29 -8.45 -10.66
N TYR A 60 -4.65 -7.93 -11.82
CA TYR A 60 -4.89 -8.73 -13.02
C TYR A 60 -3.58 -9.16 -13.70
N LYS A 61 -3.69 -10.12 -14.60
CA LYS A 61 -2.60 -10.66 -15.42
C LYS A 61 -1.74 -9.57 -16.07
N SER A 62 -0.44 -9.85 -16.18
CA SER A 62 0.48 -9.02 -16.95
C SER A 62 0.30 -9.23 -18.46
N LEU A 63 0.53 -8.18 -19.25
CA LEU A 63 0.71 -8.25 -20.70
C LEU A 63 2.20 -8.11 -21.02
N GLY A 64 2.82 -9.23 -21.42
CA GLY A 64 4.27 -9.30 -21.61
C GLY A 64 5.03 -9.13 -20.29
N SER A 65 6.12 -8.36 -20.30
CA SER A 65 6.97 -8.14 -19.12
C SER A 65 6.54 -6.98 -18.21
N LYS A 66 5.37 -6.38 -18.45
CA LYS A 66 4.90 -5.19 -17.71
C LYS A 66 4.60 -5.53 -16.25
N CYS A 67 5.20 -4.79 -15.32
CA CYS A 67 4.89 -4.89 -13.90
C CYS A 67 3.99 -3.72 -13.49
N SER A 68 2.90 -4.00 -12.81
CA SER A 68 2.06 -2.96 -12.20
C SER A 68 2.61 -2.59 -10.82
N GLN A 69 2.48 -1.31 -10.45
CA GLN A 69 3.18 -0.77 -9.28
C GLN A 69 2.30 0.13 -8.43
N GLN A 70 2.51 0.07 -7.11
CA GLN A 70 1.92 1.00 -6.16
C GLN A 70 2.96 1.53 -5.19
N VAL A 71 2.98 2.84 -4.97
CA VAL A 71 3.83 3.50 -3.99
C VAL A 71 2.95 4.26 -3.01
N LEU A 72 3.16 4.03 -1.72
CA LEU A 72 2.56 4.78 -0.63
C LEU A 72 3.68 5.46 0.15
N GLU A 73 3.62 6.78 0.28
CA GLU A 73 4.49 7.54 1.17
C GLU A 73 3.67 8.24 2.24
N ALA A 74 4.06 8.11 3.50
CA ALA A 74 3.38 8.75 4.61
C ALA A 74 4.36 9.49 5.52
N ARG A 75 4.02 10.73 5.86
CA ARG A 75 4.69 11.53 6.90
C ARG A 75 3.76 11.63 8.10
N ILE A 76 4.28 11.33 9.28
CA ILE A 76 3.51 11.24 10.52
C ILE A 76 4.07 12.28 11.50
N GLY A 77 3.22 13.23 11.90
CA GLY A 77 3.56 14.31 12.81
C GLY A 77 3.74 13.87 14.26
N SER A 78 4.14 14.81 15.11
CA SER A 78 4.42 14.58 16.53
C SER A 78 3.15 14.17 17.26
N GLY A 79 3.25 13.13 18.09
CA GLY A 79 2.11 12.57 18.84
C GLY A 79 0.96 12.03 17.98
N ALA A 80 1.13 11.94 16.66
CA ALA A 80 0.10 11.46 15.74
C ALA A 80 0.05 9.92 15.68
N LEU A 81 -1.08 9.38 15.23
CA LEU A 81 -1.27 7.97 14.95
C LEU A 81 -1.69 7.77 13.49
N LEU A 82 -0.96 6.91 12.77
CA LEU A 82 -1.40 6.38 11.48
C LEU A 82 -1.56 4.86 11.56
N ALA A 83 -2.76 4.36 11.27
CA ALA A 83 -2.99 2.93 11.05
C ALA A 83 -3.23 2.67 9.56
N VAL A 84 -2.37 1.89 8.92
CA VAL A 84 -2.55 1.39 7.55
C VAL A 84 -2.97 -0.06 7.61
N ILE A 85 -4.26 -0.31 7.41
CA ILE A 85 -4.91 -1.62 7.61
C ILE A 85 -5.75 -2.03 6.39
N PRO A 86 -5.16 -2.15 5.19
CA PRO A 86 -5.88 -2.52 3.99
C PRO A 86 -6.34 -3.99 4.00
N ASP A 87 -7.31 -4.30 3.15
CA ASP A 87 -7.61 -5.66 2.70
C ASP A 87 -6.41 -6.26 1.95
N PRO A 88 -6.32 -7.60 1.79
CA PRO A 88 -5.12 -8.21 1.24
C PRO A 88 -5.00 -7.94 -0.26
N VAL A 89 -3.76 -7.90 -0.73
CA VAL A 89 -3.49 -7.95 -2.18
C VAL A 89 -3.78 -9.36 -2.70
N THR A 90 -4.52 -9.46 -3.81
CA THR A 90 -4.85 -10.72 -4.46
C THR A 90 -4.37 -10.68 -5.92
N CYS A 91 -3.20 -11.27 -6.15
CA CYS A 91 -2.63 -11.41 -7.48
C CYS A 91 -3.30 -12.59 -8.23
N PHE A 92 -3.79 -12.33 -9.44
CA PHE A 92 -4.35 -13.38 -10.31
C PHE A 92 -3.23 -14.09 -11.07
N SER A 93 -3.59 -15.16 -11.78
CA SER A 93 -2.65 -15.89 -12.65
C SER A 93 -1.87 -14.93 -13.56
N THR A 94 -0.56 -15.17 -13.65
CA THR A 94 0.45 -14.40 -14.41
C THR A 94 0.56 -12.91 -14.09
N ALA A 95 0.00 -12.46 -12.96
CA ALA A 95 0.21 -11.10 -12.50
C ALA A 95 1.69 -10.83 -12.16
N ARG A 96 2.13 -9.60 -12.44
CA ARG A 96 3.43 -9.06 -12.03
C ARG A 96 3.19 -7.77 -11.27
N TYR A 97 3.44 -7.78 -9.97
CA TYR A 97 3.12 -6.67 -9.08
C TYR A 97 4.28 -6.29 -8.17
N SER A 98 4.45 -4.99 -7.95
CA SER A 98 5.34 -4.46 -6.94
C SER A 98 4.64 -3.38 -6.13
N GLN A 99 4.74 -3.42 -4.82
CA GLN A 99 4.37 -2.32 -3.95
C GLN A 99 5.56 -1.85 -3.13
N LYS A 100 5.54 -0.56 -2.77
CA LYS A 100 6.50 0.05 -1.87
C LYS A 100 5.77 1.00 -0.93
N GLN A 101 6.00 0.84 0.37
CA GLN A 101 5.45 1.68 1.40
C GLN A 101 6.61 2.34 2.15
N VAL A 102 6.56 3.66 2.27
CA VAL A 102 7.58 4.47 2.95
C VAL A 102 6.91 5.28 4.04
N PHE A 103 7.31 5.06 5.27
CA PHE A 103 6.80 5.76 6.44
C PHE A 103 7.90 6.58 7.07
N ARG A 104 7.65 7.87 7.27
CA ARG A 104 8.54 8.79 7.98
C ARG A 104 7.80 9.31 9.20
N ALA A 105 8.26 8.91 10.37
CA ALA A 105 7.65 9.26 11.65
C ALA A 105 8.64 10.08 12.49
N LEU A 106 8.11 10.84 13.45
CA LEU A 106 8.92 11.40 14.52
C LEU A 106 9.03 10.38 15.66
N SER A 107 10.00 10.56 16.56
CA SER A 107 10.24 9.64 17.69
C SER A 107 9.05 9.45 18.63
N ASP A 108 8.10 10.38 18.65
CA ASP A 108 6.87 10.32 19.45
C ASP A 108 5.60 10.00 18.63
N SER A 109 5.75 9.70 17.33
CA SER A 109 4.67 9.25 16.45
C SER A 109 4.31 7.78 16.67
N ASN A 110 3.11 7.40 16.24
CA ASN A 110 2.60 6.03 16.34
C ASN A 110 2.21 5.51 14.96
N LEU A 111 2.58 4.27 14.66
CA LEU A 111 2.36 3.64 13.35
C LEU A 111 1.93 2.18 13.51
N VAL A 112 0.82 1.82 12.86
CA VAL A 112 0.36 0.43 12.71
C VAL A 112 0.28 0.11 11.22
N ILE A 113 0.87 -1.01 10.81
CA ILE A 113 0.85 -1.45 9.41
C ILE A 113 0.43 -2.91 9.36
N VAL A 114 -0.52 -3.20 8.47
CA VAL A 114 -0.82 -4.55 8.00
C VAL A 114 -0.45 -4.62 6.53
N ASP A 115 0.47 -5.52 6.21
CA ASP A 115 0.83 -5.85 4.83
C ASP A 115 0.67 -7.37 4.64
N TRP A 116 -0.23 -7.74 3.73
CA TRP A 116 -0.62 -9.13 3.55
C TRP A 116 -1.17 -9.40 2.15
N ILE A 117 -1.00 -10.64 1.72
CA ILE A 117 -1.35 -11.13 0.40
C ILE A 117 -2.14 -12.44 0.53
N THR A 118 -3.02 -12.72 -0.42
CA THR A 118 -3.61 -14.05 -0.59
C THR A 118 -2.80 -14.89 -1.59
N SER A 119 -3.00 -16.20 -1.61
CA SER A 119 -2.40 -17.08 -2.62
C SER A 119 -2.94 -16.86 -4.04
N GLY A 120 -3.83 -15.89 -4.27
CA GLY A 120 -4.58 -15.71 -5.52
C GLY A 120 -6.04 -16.10 -5.37
N ARG A 121 -6.72 -16.36 -6.50
CA ARG A 121 -8.12 -16.76 -6.52
C ARG A 121 -8.28 -18.24 -6.15
N HIS A 122 -8.10 -18.54 -4.86
CA HIS A 122 -8.08 -19.90 -4.33
C HIS A 122 -9.29 -20.74 -4.76
N GLU A 123 -10.50 -20.17 -4.70
CA GLU A 123 -11.75 -20.82 -5.10
C GLU A 123 -11.91 -20.99 -6.62
N SER A 124 -11.11 -20.28 -7.42
CA SER A 124 -11.00 -20.48 -8.88
C SER A 124 -9.87 -21.42 -9.26
N GLY A 125 -9.20 -22.05 -8.28
CA GLY A 125 -8.06 -22.94 -8.49
C GLY A 125 -6.72 -22.22 -8.66
N GLU A 126 -6.70 -20.88 -8.65
CA GLU A 126 -5.45 -20.11 -8.78
C GLU A 126 -4.74 -20.02 -7.44
N LYS A 127 -3.59 -20.70 -7.33
CA LYS A 127 -2.84 -20.81 -6.06
C LYS A 127 -1.35 -20.61 -6.35
N TRP A 128 -0.85 -19.43 -6.00
CA TRP A 128 0.50 -18.99 -6.26
C TRP A 128 0.85 -18.96 -7.77
N ASP A 129 -0.17 -18.80 -8.63
CA ASP A 129 -0.04 -18.79 -10.10
C ASP A 129 0.35 -17.42 -10.68
N PHE A 130 0.62 -16.42 -9.84
CA PHE A 130 1.18 -15.15 -10.27
C PHE A 130 2.67 -15.30 -10.57
N GLU A 131 3.22 -14.48 -11.46
CA GLU A 131 4.64 -14.56 -11.81
C GLU A 131 5.54 -13.85 -10.80
N LEU A 132 5.07 -12.72 -10.28
CA LEU A 132 5.84 -11.87 -9.38
C LEU A 132 4.92 -11.10 -8.44
N TYR A 133 5.21 -11.19 -7.15
CA TYR A 133 4.76 -10.26 -6.13
C TYR A 133 5.97 -9.76 -5.34
N LYS A 134 6.11 -8.45 -5.25
CA LYS A 134 7.15 -7.80 -4.45
C LYS A 134 6.50 -6.76 -3.52
N SER A 135 6.76 -6.87 -2.23
CA SER A 135 6.41 -5.83 -1.25
C SER A 135 7.66 -5.30 -0.59
N ILE A 136 7.72 -3.99 -0.37
CA ILE A 136 8.79 -3.32 0.37
C ILE A 136 8.14 -2.40 1.40
N ASN A 137 8.52 -2.55 2.67
CA ASN A 137 8.13 -1.64 3.74
C ASN A 137 9.37 -0.99 4.33
N ASN A 138 9.45 0.35 4.24
CA ASN A 138 10.53 1.12 4.83
C ASN A 138 9.98 2.10 5.86
N ILE A 139 10.51 2.05 7.07
CA ILE A 139 10.14 2.95 8.16
C ILE A 139 11.39 3.69 8.62
N PHE A 140 11.26 5.01 8.67
CA PHE A 140 12.29 5.94 9.09
C PHE A 140 11.77 6.76 10.28
N LEU A 141 12.65 7.00 11.25
CA LEU A 141 12.47 8.01 12.29
C LEU A 141 13.35 9.23 12.00
N ASP A 142 13.05 10.36 12.64
CA ASP A 142 13.90 11.56 12.82
C ASP A 142 15.12 11.66 11.88
N ASP A 143 15.11 12.64 10.96
CA ASP A 143 16.18 12.87 9.99
C ASP A 143 16.50 11.64 9.10
N ASP A 144 15.47 10.90 8.70
CA ASP A 144 15.55 9.75 7.80
C ASP A 144 16.42 8.58 8.32
N HIS A 145 16.49 8.42 9.63
CA HIS A 145 17.13 7.27 10.26
C HIS A 145 16.30 5.99 10.08
N PRO A 146 16.80 4.95 9.36
CA PRO A 146 16.03 3.74 9.10
C PRO A 146 15.89 2.90 10.38
N VAL A 147 14.65 2.53 10.73
CA VAL A 147 14.36 1.68 11.89
C VAL A 147 13.78 0.31 11.51
N PHE A 148 13.15 0.21 10.34
CA PHE A 148 12.63 -1.06 9.83
C PHE A 148 12.66 -1.05 8.31
N LEU A 149 13.27 -2.07 7.72
CA LEU A 149 13.33 -2.28 6.27
C LEU A 149 12.97 -3.74 6.01
N ASP A 150 11.87 -3.96 5.30
CA ASP A 150 11.37 -5.28 4.95
C ASP A 150 11.21 -5.40 3.43
N THR A 151 11.45 -6.60 2.91
CA THR A 151 11.20 -6.93 1.52
C THR A 151 10.72 -8.36 1.39
N VAL A 152 9.49 -8.51 0.92
CA VAL A 152 8.92 -9.79 0.53
C VAL A 152 9.00 -9.93 -0.98
N LEU A 153 9.62 -11.01 -1.45
CA LEU A 153 9.68 -11.35 -2.87
C LEU A 153 9.14 -12.77 -3.07
N LEU A 154 8.04 -12.87 -3.80
CA LEU A 154 7.44 -14.13 -4.23
C LEU A 154 7.50 -14.18 -5.75
N SER A 155 8.21 -15.17 -6.28
CA SER A 155 8.31 -15.40 -7.72
C SER A 155 8.28 -16.89 -8.00
N LEU A 156 7.71 -17.28 -9.14
CA LEU A 156 7.84 -18.64 -9.62
C LEU A 156 9.31 -18.96 -9.87
N ALA A 157 9.82 -19.98 -9.20
CA ALA A 157 11.13 -20.56 -9.51
C ALA A 157 10.98 -21.38 -10.80
N TYR A 158 11.74 -21.02 -11.83
CA TYR A 158 11.95 -21.86 -13.01
C TYR A 158 13.13 -22.80 -12.76
#